data_AF-A0A6A8D704-F1
#
_entry.id   AF-A0A6A8D704-F1
#
_cell.length_a   1.000
_cell.length_b   1.000
_cell.length_c   1.000
_cell.angle_alpha   90.00
_cell.angle_beta   90.00
_cell.angle_gamma   90.00
#
_symmetry.space_group_name_H-M   'P 1'
#
loop_
_entity.id
_entity.type
_entity.pdbx_description
1 polymer ?
#
loop_
_entity_poly.entity_id
_entity_poly.type
_entity_poly.pdbx_seq_one_letter_code
_entity_poly.pdbx_strand_id
1 'polypeptide(L)'
;MIKKLILIVLLCVVSTATLSGETKAISEESTVREDLKDLEREQDQIDKLLKAINDMYEEEGSDKPEFSYDERNKRIIIHFSNDEVNDQYQKELTEEISSLAKDIGLEHLDIKWQKEKKDLPEPSKKEKERIEISSKIMNQITDSLREEGYDVDSLSLKQHVVYIRMDESVENFKKNKDKIKAVAEDSIASITKEIFEVNVTRKSAEEKLEQQWSPIFHVVSNLAERKFAEYRGFAYSFHPAPLQIIIKTNIEKPSWFEKWVSKTDERVVEIENYVEEIIAVKKEQLQVTDIPYEIIIRGKDEQKLN
;
A
#
# COMPACT_ATOMS: atom_id res chain seq x y z
N MET A 1 53.12 -31.26 51.09
CA MET A 1 51.79 -31.77 50.67
C MET A 1 50.79 -30.64 50.87
N ILE A 2 50.01 -30.26 49.83
CA ILE A 2 48.87 -29.31 49.82
C ILE A 2 49.28 -27.82 49.92
N LYS A 3 49.48 -27.10 48.80
CA LYS A 3 48.56 -26.42 47.85
C LYS A 3 48.24 -24.96 48.21
N LYS A 4 48.65 -24.09 47.28
CA LYS A 4 48.29 -22.69 46.97
C LYS A 4 46.83 -22.31 47.27
N LEU A 5 46.59 -21.08 47.74
CA LEU A 5 45.74 -20.04 47.10
C LEU A 5 45.64 -18.81 48.03
N ILE A 6 45.98 -17.62 47.55
CA ILE A 6 45.15 -16.40 47.59
C ILE A 6 45.84 -15.40 46.66
N LEU A 7 45.15 -15.15 45.56
CA LEU A 7 45.53 -14.37 44.40
C LEU A 7 44.60 -13.15 44.39
N ILE A 8 45.20 -11.96 44.39
CA ILE A 8 44.74 -10.72 43.73
C ILE A 8 43.33 -10.23 44.09
N VAL A 9 43.29 -9.28 45.03
CA VAL A 9 42.28 -8.22 45.07
C VAL A 9 42.83 -7.05 44.25
N LEU A 10 42.50 -6.97 42.97
CA LEU A 10 42.50 -5.73 42.17
C LEU A 10 41.98 -6.03 40.76
N LEU A 11 40.75 -5.60 40.46
CA LEU A 11 40.12 -5.31 39.16
C LEU A 11 38.63 -5.67 39.23
N CYS A 12 37.78 -4.69 39.51
CA CYS A 12 36.36 -4.68 39.13
C CYS A 12 35.75 -3.29 39.42
N VAL A 13 36.27 -2.23 38.80
CA VAL A 13 35.57 -0.94 38.70
C VAL A 13 35.86 -0.29 37.33
N VAL A 14 35.61 -1.01 36.23
CA VAL A 14 35.42 -0.53 34.85
C VAL A 14 34.76 -1.76 34.18
N SER A 15 33.51 -1.85 33.71
CA SER A 15 32.65 -0.94 32.96
C SER A 15 31.23 -1.54 33.02
N THR A 16 30.21 -0.82 33.49
CA THR A 16 28.80 -1.26 33.40
C THR A 16 27.92 -0.28 32.63
N ALA A 17 28.52 0.61 31.83
CA ALA A 17 27.77 1.65 31.11
C ALA A 17 27.64 1.43 29.59
N THR A 18 28.09 0.30 29.02
CA THR A 18 28.01 0.06 27.56
C THR A 18 27.21 -1.18 27.14
N LEU A 19 26.69 -2.00 28.06
CA LEU A 19 25.92 -3.21 27.70
C LEU A 19 24.39 -3.02 27.62
N SER A 20 23.84 -1.93 28.16
CA SER A 20 22.37 -1.72 28.19
C SER A 20 21.80 -1.13 26.91
N GLY A 21 22.62 -0.53 26.05
CA GLY A 21 22.18 0.01 24.75
C GLY A 21 22.07 -1.07 23.68
N GLU A 22 23.08 -1.94 23.56
CA GLU A 22 23.11 -3.00 22.54
C GLU A 22 22.04 -4.08 22.80
N THR A 23 21.76 -4.43 24.05
CA THR A 23 20.75 -5.45 24.37
C THR A 23 19.31 -4.99 24.11
N LYS A 24 19.02 -3.70 24.27
CA LYS A 24 17.69 -3.15 23.97
C LYS A 24 17.45 -3.03 22.46
N ALA A 25 18.46 -2.53 21.72
CA ALA A 25 18.41 -2.43 20.27
C ALA A 25 18.26 -3.81 19.59
N ILE A 26 18.99 -4.84 20.06
CA ILE A 26 18.87 -6.22 19.54
C ILE A 26 17.47 -6.82 19.84
N SER A 27 16.86 -6.47 20.98
CA SER A 27 15.52 -6.95 21.33
C SER A 27 14.42 -6.25 20.52
N GLU A 28 14.55 -4.96 20.24
CA GLU A 28 13.59 -4.20 19.44
C GLU A 28 13.69 -4.62 17.96
N GLU A 29 14.92 -4.81 17.44
CA GLU A 29 15.12 -5.26 16.05
C GLU A 29 14.50 -6.64 15.75
N SER A 30 14.48 -7.49 16.77
CA SER A 30 13.84 -8.80 16.66
C SER A 30 12.31 -8.71 16.57
N THR A 31 11.69 -7.67 17.15
CA THR A 31 10.23 -7.54 17.21
C THR A 31 9.63 -7.02 15.91
N VAL A 32 10.22 -6.00 15.25
CA VAL A 32 9.69 -5.49 13.98
C VAL A 32 9.81 -6.54 12.88
N ARG A 33 10.92 -7.29 12.83
CA ARG A 33 11.08 -8.38 11.86
C ARG A 33 10.05 -9.50 12.07
N GLU A 34 9.62 -9.74 13.30
CA GLU A 34 8.57 -10.71 13.61
C GLU A 34 7.19 -10.17 13.22
N ASP A 35 6.89 -8.91 13.59
CA ASP A 35 5.66 -8.21 13.18
C ASP A 35 5.51 -8.17 11.63
N LEU A 36 6.61 -7.96 10.91
CA LEU A 36 6.66 -8.01 9.45
C LEU A 36 6.36 -9.40 8.88
N LYS A 37 6.96 -10.45 9.45
CA LYS A 37 6.70 -11.83 9.03
C LYS A 37 5.26 -12.23 9.29
N ASP A 38 4.68 -11.76 10.39
CA ASP A 38 3.29 -12.02 10.74
C ASP A 38 2.34 -11.30 9.77
N LEU A 39 2.63 -10.04 9.40
CA LEU A 39 1.89 -9.32 8.36
C LEU A 39 1.97 -10.02 7.00
N GLU A 40 3.16 -10.46 6.58
CA GLU A 40 3.37 -11.19 5.32
C GLU A 40 2.65 -12.54 5.31
N ARG A 41 2.65 -13.27 6.44
CA ARG A 41 1.90 -14.52 6.59
C ARG A 41 0.41 -14.29 6.47
N GLU A 42 -0.12 -13.27 7.12
CA GLU A 42 -1.55 -12.92 7.05
C GLU A 42 -1.95 -12.57 5.61
N GLN A 43 -1.14 -11.78 4.89
CA GLN A 43 -1.40 -11.45 3.48
C GLN A 43 -1.40 -12.70 2.59
N ASP A 44 -0.42 -13.60 2.73
CA ASP A 44 -0.39 -14.87 2.00
C ASP A 44 -1.61 -15.77 2.31
N GLN A 45 -2.07 -15.78 3.56
CA GLN A 45 -3.29 -16.49 3.95
C GLN A 45 -4.55 -15.89 3.30
N ILE A 46 -4.66 -14.57 3.25
CA ILE A 46 -5.77 -13.87 2.59
C ILE A 46 -5.77 -14.13 1.08
N ASP A 47 -4.61 -14.06 0.43
CA ASP A 47 -4.48 -14.35 -1.00
C ASP A 47 -4.88 -15.79 -1.33
N LYS A 48 -4.46 -16.75 -0.50
CA LYS A 48 -4.88 -18.16 -0.61
C LYS A 48 -6.38 -18.31 -0.43
N LEU A 49 -6.98 -17.61 0.53
CA LEU A 49 -8.42 -17.65 0.75
C LEU A 49 -9.18 -17.07 -0.45
N LEU A 50 -8.82 -15.88 -0.93
CA LEU A 50 -9.45 -15.25 -2.08
C LEU A 50 -9.33 -16.12 -3.33
N LYS A 51 -8.16 -16.75 -3.53
CA LYS A 51 -7.96 -17.70 -4.62
C LYS A 51 -8.89 -18.92 -4.48
N ALA A 52 -8.92 -19.57 -3.31
CA ALA A 52 -9.76 -20.74 -3.08
C ALA A 52 -11.25 -20.43 -3.30
N ILE A 53 -11.72 -19.27 -2.83
CA ILE A 53 -13.07 -18.80 -3.09
C ILE A 53 -13.31 -18.61 -4.60
N ASN A 54 -12.38 -17.96 -5.31
CA ASN A 54 -12.52 -17.74 -6.75
C ASN A 54 -12.57 -19.05 -7.55
N ASP A 55 -11.70 -20.00 -7.21
CA ASP A 55 -11.60 -21.34 -7.82
C ASP A 55 -12.91 -22.13 -7.63
N MET A 56 -13.57 -22.00 -6.46
CA MET A 56 -14.84 -22.68 -6.19
C MET A 56 -16.01 -22.16 -7.02
N TYR A 57 -15.97 -20.89 -7.41
CA TYR A 57 -17.04 -20.24 -8.16
C TYR A 57 -16.61 -19.96 -9.61
N GLU A 58 -15.74 -20.78 -10.21
CA GLU A 58 -15.26 -20.64 -11.60
C GLU A 58 -16.33 -20.79 -12.71
N GLU A 59 -17.64 -20.79 -12.40
CA GLU A 59 -18.69 -20.87 -13.43
C GLU A 59 -18.83 -19.59 -14.27
N GLU A 60 -19.01 -19.79 -15.59
CA GLU A 60 -19.28 -18.73 -16.55
C GLU A 60 -20.70 -18.14 -16.35
N GLY A 61 -20.82 -16.90 -15.87
CA GLY A 61 -22.12 -16.21 -15.80
C GLY A 61 -22.07 -14.84 -15.11
N SER A 62 -23.02 -13.96 -15.43
CA SER A 62 -23.14 -12.60 -14.87
C SER A 62 -23.73 -12.53 -13.46
N ASP A 63 -24.12 -13.67 -12.88
CA ASP A 63 -24.78 -13.74 -11.57
C ASP A 63 -23.84 -14.26 -10.46
N LYS A 64 -22.53 -14.34 -10.73
CA LYS A 64 -21.51 -14.80 -9.77
C LYS A 64 -21.30 -13.74 -8.67
N PRO A 65 -21.19 -14.14 -7.39
CA PRO A 65 -20.74 -13.23 -6.35
C PRO A 65 -19.28 -12.80 -6.59
N GLU A 66 -19.01 -11.50 -6.47
CA GLU A 66 -17.64 -10.98 -6.47
C GLU A 66 -17.12 -10.87 -5.04
N PHE A 67 -15.87 -11.23 -4.84
CA PHE A 67 -15.24 -11.25 -3.52
C PHE A 67 -14.12 -10.21 -3.46
N SER A 68 -14.12 -9.44 -2.38
CA SER A 68 -13.04 -8.49 -2.09
C SER A 68 -12.68 -8.55 -0.61
N TYR A 69 -11.48 -8.11 -0.26
CA TYR A 69 -11.02 -8.04 1.12
C TYR A 69 -10.79 -6.59 1.55
N ASP A 70 -11.42 -6.22 2.66
CA ASP A 70 -11.19 -4.98 3.37
C ASP A 70 -10.12 -5.22 4.43
N GLU A 71 -8.87 -4.91 4.09
CA GLU A 71 -7.69 -5.10 4.95
C GLU A 71 -7.83 -4.37 6.29
N ARG A 72 -8.45 -3.19 6.28
CA ARG A 72 -8.58 -2.35 7.48
C ARG A 72 -9.55 -2.95 8.48
N ASN A 73 -10.67 -3.51 8.02
CA ASN A 73 -11.66 -4.13 8.87
C ASN A 73 -11.49 -5.66 8.98
N LYS A 74 -10.45 -6.22 8.36
CA LYS A 74 -10.20 -7.67 8.25
C LYS A 74 -11.43 -8.46 7.84
N ARG A 75 -12.06 -8.01 6.75
CA ARG A 75 -13.40 -8.46 6.35
C ARG A 75 -13.44 -8.86 4.89
N ILE A 76 -14.06 -10.00 4.57
CA ILE A 76 -14.46 -10.32 3.21
C ILE A 76 -15.77 -9.62 2.90
N ILE A 77 -15.81 -8.90 1.78
CA ILE A 77 -17.01 -8.29 1.23
C ILE A 77 -17.45 -9.12 0.03
N ILE A 78 -18.67 -9.63 0.11
CA ILE A 78 -19.33 -10.40 -0.94
C ILE A 78 -20.29 -9.45 -1.66
N HIS A 79 -19.97 -9.13 -2.91
CA HIS A 79 -20.83 -8.34 -3.78
C HIS A 79 -21.71 -9.28 -4.60
N PHE A 80 -23.00 -8.97 -4.68
CA PHE A 80 -23.94 -9.78 -5.44
C PHE A 80 -24.93 -8.90 -6.22
N SER A 81 -25.18 -9.27 -7.46
CA SER A 81 -26.05 -8.50 -8.37
C SER A 81 -27.49 -9.02 -8.41
N ASN A 82 -27.79 -10.21 -7.86
CA ASN A 82 -29.12 -10.81 -7.91
C ASN A 82 -29.99 -10.46 -6.69
N ASP A 83 -31.23 -10.03 -6.94
CA ASP A 83 -32.23 -9.72 -5.92
C ASP A 83 -32.78 -10.98 -5.22
N GLU A 84 -32.51 -12.16 -5.79
CA GLU A 84 -33.01 -13.46 -5.32
C GLU A 84 -32.04 -14.21 -4.39
N VAL A 85 -30.95 -13.58 -3.94
CA VAL A 85 -30.06 -14.17 -2.93
C VAL A 85 -30.80 -14.27 -1.60
N ASN A 86 -31.32 -15.46 -1.31
CA ASN A 86 -32.05 -15.74 -0.08
C ASN A 86 -31.10 -15.99 1.10
N ASP A 87 -31.64 -15.87 2.32
CA ASP A 87 -30.88 -16.02 3.57
C ASP A 87 -30.20 -17.41 3.70
N GLN A 88 -30.79 -18.45 3.09
CA GLN A 88 -30.22 -19.80 3.14
C GLN A 88 -28.93 -19.88 2.31
N TYR A 89 -28.91 -19.34 1.09
CA TYR A 89 -27.71 -19.25 0.27
C TYR A 89 -26.64 -18.39 0.94
N GLN A 90 -27.03 -17.26 1.55
CA GLN A 90 -26.08 -16.43 2.29
C GLN A 90 -25.42 -17.18 3.44
N LYS A 91 -26.22 -17.95 4.19
CA LYS A 91 -25.74 -18.75 5.30
C LYS A 91 -24.78 -19.85 4.83
N GLU A 92 -25.16 -20.60 3.80
CA GLU A 92 -24.32 -21.68 3.24
C GLU A 92 -22.97 -21.13 2.74
N LEU A 93 -22.98 -20.04 1.96
CA LEU A 93 -21.75 -19.42 1.47
C LEU A 93 -20.88 -18.88 2.61
N THR A 94 -21.50 -18.28 3.64
CA THR A 94 -20.79 -17.76 4.81
C THR A 94 -20.12 -18.90 5.58
N GLU A 95 -20.80 -20.04 5.76
CA GLU A 95 -20.25 -21.22 6.44
C GLU A 95 -19.09 -21.83 5.64
N GLU A 96 -19.22 -21.90 4.32
CA GLU A 96 -18.20 -22.45 3.43
C GLU A 96 -16.93 -21.58 3.44
N ILE A 97 -17.06 -20.26 3.26
CA ILE A 97 -15.94 -19.32 3.34
C ILE A 97 -15.27 -19.37 4.73
N SER A 98 -16.08 -19.44 5.79
CA SER A 98 -15.56 -19.54 7.16
C SER A 98 -14.77 -20.84 7.38
N SER A 99 -15.19 -21.95 6.76
CA SER A 99 -14.46 -23.21 6.80
C SER A 99 -13.11 -23.09 6.08
N LEU A 100 -13.09 -22.54 4.86
CA LEU A 100 -11.85 -22.32 4.10
C LEU A 100 -10.86 -21.44 4.86
N ALA A 101 -11.36 -20.34 5.44
CA ALA A 101 -10.54 -19.43 6.22
C ALA A 101 -9.88 -20.16 7.40
N LYS A 102 -10.65 -20.99 8.11
CA LYS A 102 -10.13 -21.81 9.21
C LYS A 102 -9.09 -22.81 8.74
N ASP A 103 -9.30 -23.47 7.61
CA ASP A 103 -8.35 -24.45 7.06
C ASP A 103 -7.03 -23.80 6.64
N ILE A 104 -7.06 -22.52 6.26
CA ILE A 104 -5.88 -21.70 5.91
C ILE A 104 -5.25 -21.05 7.15
N GLY A 105 -5.87 -21.18 8.33
CA GLY A 105 -5.37 -20.64 9.59
C GLY A 105 -5.70 -19.16 9.80
N LEU A 106 -6.73 -18.63 9.13
CA LEU A 106 -7.30 -17.32 9.41
C LEU A 106 -8.37 -17.46 10.50
N GLU A 107 -8.00 -17.09 11.72
CA GLU A 107 -8.92 -17.02 12.84
C GLU A 107 -9.67 -15.69 12.81
N HIS A 108 -10.99 -15.73 13.02
CA HIS A 108 -11.87 -14.55 13.07
C HIS A 108 -11.96 -13.75 11.76
N LEU A 109 -12.65 -14.32 10.77
CA LEU A 109 -13.03 -13.62 9.56
C LEU A 109 -14.41 -12.97 9.72
N ASP A 110 -14.50 -11.67 9.46
CA ASP A 110 -15.80 -11.00 9.31
C ASP A 110 -16.25 -11.06 7.84
N ILE A 111 -17.54 -11.33 7.61
CA ILE A 111 -18.11 -11.46 6.27
C ILE A 111 -19.25 -10.46 6.15
N LYS A 112 -19.16 -9.57 5.16
CA LYS A 112 -20.19 -8.58 4.86
C LYS A 112 -20.77 -8.81 3.48
N TRP A 113 -22.09 -8.87 3.47
CA TRP A 113 -22.89 -8.94 2.26
C TRP A 113 -23.19 -7.53 1.76
N GLN A 114 -22.86 -7.26 0.50
CA GLN A 114 -23.14 -5.98 -0.14
C GLN A 114 -23.89 -6.23 -1.44
N LYS A 115 -25.17 -5.84 -1.46
CA LYS A 115 -25.94 -5.84 -2.70
C LYS A 115 -25.34 -4.80 -3.63
N GLU A 116 -24.94 -5.23 -4.83
CA GLU A 116 -24.60 -4.28 -5.88
C GLU A 116 -25.86 -3.49 -6.22
N LYS A 117 -25.74 -2.17 -6.28
CA LYS A 117 -26.82 -1.35 -6.81
C LYS A 117 -26.93 -1.65 -8.31
N LYS A 118 -27.86 -2.54 -8.66
CA LYS A 118 -28.32 -2.79 -10.04
C LYS A 118 -28.87 -1.55 -10.75
N ASP A 119 -29.03 -0.43 -10.03
CA ASP A 119 -29.58 0.84 -10.53
C ASP A 119 -28.60 1.65 -11.40
N LEU A 120 -27.49 1.07 -11.88
CA LEU A 120 -26.87 1.64 -13.06
C LEU A 120 -27.73 1.22 -14.26
N PRO A 121 -28.47 2.15 -14.90
CA PRO A 121 -29.22 1.81 -16.08
C PRO A 121 -28.28 1.16 -17.08
N GLU A 122 -28.74 0.10 -17.75
CA GLU A 122 -27.97 -0.51 -18.83
C GLU A 122 -27.43 0.60 -19.73
N PRO A 123 -26.12 0.58 -20.06
CA PRO A 123 -25.54 1.64 -20.86
C PRO A 123 -26.38 1.79 -22.13
N SER A 124 -26.78 3.03 -22.43
CA SER A 124 -27.56 3.28 -23.64
C SER A 124 -26.79 2.76 -24.87
N LYS A 125 -27.47 2.48 -26.00
CA LYS A 125 -26.77 2.04 -27.23
C LYS A 125 -25.60 2.97 -27.59
N LYS A 126 -25.80 4.28 -27.45
CA LYS A 126 -24.79 5.32 -27.68
C LYS A 126 -23.60 5.21 -26.70
N GLU A 127 -23.85 4.77 -25.48
CA GLU A 127 -22.83 4.57 -24.46
C GLU A 127 -22.03 3.29 -24.70
N LYS A 128 -22.70 2.19 -25.07
CA LYS A 128 -22.02 0.95 -25.52
C LYS A 128 -21.11 1.24 -26.74
N GLU A 129 -21.61 2.00 -27.72
CA GLU A 129 -20.81 2.43 -28.87
C GLU A 129 -19.60 3.29 -28.46
N ARG A 130 -19.77 4.21 -27.50
CA ARG A 130 -18.66 5.02 -26.97
C ARG A 130 -17.61 4.19 -26.24
N ILE A 131 -18.03 3.23 -25.43
CA ILE A 131 -17.13 2.31 -24.73
C ILE A 131 -16.34 1.49 -25.75
N GLU A 132 -17.01 0.94 -26.76
CA GLU A 132 -16.36 0.14 -27.82
C GLU A 132 -15.35 0.97 -28.62
N ILE A 133 -15.71 2.18 -29.04
CA ILE A 133 -14.81 3.09 -29.77
C ILE A 133 -13.62 3.48 -28.88
N SER A 134 -13.86 3.83 -27.62
CA SER A 134 -12.79 4.19 -26.68
C SER A 134 -11.81 3.04 -26.49
N SER A 135 -12.32 1.81 -26.31
CA SER A 135 -11.50 0.60 -26.18
C SER A 135 -10.65 0.35 -27.44
N LYS A 136 -11.25 0.47 -28.64
CA LYS A 136 -10.52 0.35 -29.91
C LYS A 136 -9.41 1.38 -30.03
N ILE A 137 -9.68 2.65 -29.71
CA ILE A 137 -8.70 3.73 -29.75
C ILE A 137 -7.51 3.40 -28.83
N MET A 138 -7.81 3.04 -27.59
CA MET A 138 -6.80 2.75 -26.57
C MET A 138 -5.90 1.58 -26.97
N ASN A 139 -6.50 0.49 -27.48
CA ASN A 139 -5.76 -0.68 -27.94
C ASN A 139 -4.88 -0.33 -29.15
N GLN A 140 -5.44 0.34 -30.16
CA GLN A 140 -4.69 0.71 -31.35
C GLN A 140 -3.50 1.62 -31.06
N ILE A 141 -3.67 2.61 -30.17
CA ILE A 141 -2.57 3.47 -29.73
C ILE A 141 -1.49 2.64 -29.03
N THR A 142 -1.89 1.75 -28.11
CA THR A 142 -0.97 0.89 -27.36
C THR A 142 -0.17 0.00 -28.29
N ASP A 143 -0.83 -0.67 -29.24
CA ASP A 143 -0.18 -1.56 -30.20
C ASP A 143 0.76 -0.80 -31.12
N SER A 144 0.32 0.33 -31.67
CA SER A 144 1.13 1.15 -32.59
C SER A 144 2.38 1.72 -31.89
N LEU A 145 2.24 2.19 -30.64
CA LEU A 145 3.39 2.68 -29.87
C LEU A 145 4.37 1.55 -29.51
N ARG A 146 3.86 0.36 -29.19
CA ARG A 146 4.69 -0.82 -28.91
C ARG A 146 5.44 -1.30 -30.14
N GLU A 147 4.80 -1.31 -31.31
CA GLU A 147 5.44 -1.65 -32.60
C GLU A 147 6.59 -0.70 -32.94
N GLU A 148 6.45 0.57 -32.59
CA GLU A 148 7.51 1.60 -32.72
C GLU A 148 8.56 1.55 -31.60
N GLY A 149 8.44 0.60 -30.66
CA GLY A 149 9.40 0.36 -29.58
C GLY A 149 9.28 1.30 -28.38
N TYR A 150 8.14 1.97 -28.21
CA TYR A 150 7.86 2.79 -27.03
C TYR A 150 7.22 1.98 -25.91
N ASP A 151 7.64 2.23 -24.67
CA ASP A 151 7.04 1.65 -23.47
C ASP A 151 6.09 2.67 -22.81
N VAL A 152 4.80 2.34 -22.80
CA VAL A 152 3.74 3.22 -22.29
C VAL A 152 3.44 2.82 -20.84
N ASP A 153 3.73 3.71 -19.91
CA ASP A 153 3.48 3.47 -18.48
C ASP A 153 1.98 3.53 -18.17
N SER A 154 1.27 4.49 -18.75
CA SER A 154 -0.19 4.53 -18.64
C SER A 154 -0.82 5.21 -19.83
N LEU A 155 -1.99 4.73 -20.21
CA LEU A 155 -2.84 5.33 -21.22
C LEU A 155 -4.23 5.53 -20.61
N SER A 156 -4.83 6.70 -20.83
CA SER A 156 -6.22 6.93 -20.44
C SER A 156 -6.94 7.83 -21.44
N LEU A 157 -8.25 7.65 -21.55
CA LEU A 157 -9.12 8.47 -22.39
C LEU A 157 -10.19 9.07 -21.50
N LYS A 158 -10.26 10.40 -21.48
CA LYS A 158 -11.30 11.15 -20.78
C LYS A 158 -11.95 12.10 -21.76
N GLN A 159 -13.22 11.83 -22.08
CA GLN A 159 -13.95 12.55 -23.13
C GLN A 159 -13.21 12.45 -24.47
N HIS A 160 -12.78 13.59 -25.04
CA HIS A 160 -12.04 13.66 -26.30
C HIS A 160 -10.55 13.95 -26.10
N VAL A 161 -10.01 13.63 -24.93
CA VAL A 161 -8.59 13.80 -24.62
C VAL A 161 -7.98 12.45 -24.26
N VAL A 162 -6.95 12.07 -25.01
CA VAL A 162 -6.10 10.93 -24.73
C VAL A 162 -4.88 11.40 -23.96
N TYR A 163 -4.64 10.81 -22.80
CA TYR A 163 -3.47 11.05 -21.96
C TYR A 163 -2.55 9.84 -22.04
N ILE A 164 -1.33 10.08 -22.50
CA ILE A 164 -0.26 9.09 -22.62
C ILE A 164 0.83 9.48 -21.64
N ARG A 165 1.17 8.59 -20.71
CA ARG A 165 2.29 8.76 -19.78
C ARG A 165 3.41 7.80 -20.16
N MET A 166 4.60 8.36 -20.37
CA MET A 166 5.81 7.61 -20.73
C MET A 166 6.72 7.44 -19.53
N ASP A 167 7.33 6.25 -19.37
CA ASP A 167 8.43 6.02 -18.44
C ASP A 167 9.77 5.94 -19.20
N GLU A 168 10.27 7.10 -19.60
CA GLU A 168 11.57 7.21 -20.29
C GLU A 168 12.44 8.33 -19.68
N SER A 169 13.72 8.38 -20.11
CA SER A 169 14.64 9.44 -19.69
C SER A 169 14.18 10.82 -20.20
N VAL A 170 14.66 11.89 -19.55
CA VAL A 170 14.31 13.26 -19.97
C VAL A 170 14.78 13.54 -21.40
N GLU A 171 15.96 13.05 -21.77
CA GLU A 171 16.52 13.19 -23.12
C GLU A 171 15.68 12.44 -24.15
N ASN A 172 15.31 11.19 -23.88
CA ASN A 172 14.51 10.38 -24.81
C ASN A 172 13.12 10.98 -24.97
N PHE A 173 12.46 11.39 -23.87
CA PHE A 173 11.15 12.01 -23.91
C PHE A 173 11.17 13.29 -24.77
N LYS A 174 12.15 14.17 -24.57
CA LYS A 174 12.28 15.40 -25.36
C LYS A 174 12.47 15.12 -26.86
N LYS A 175 13.16 14.02 -27.19
CA LYS A 175 13.41 13.62 -28.58
C LYS A 175 12.20 12.96 -29.24
N ASN A 176 11.41 12.21 -28.48
CA ASN A 176 10.39 11.31 -29.01
C ASN A 176 8.95 11.80 -28.83
N LYS A 177 8.70 12.76 -27.92
CA LYS A 177 7.35 13.23 -27.57
C LYS A 177 6.46 13.52 -28.78
N ASP A 178 6.96 14.26 -29.77
CA ASP A 178 6.17 14.63 -30.95
C ASP A 178 5.89 13.43 -31.87
N LYS A 179 6.81 12.46 -31.92
CA LYS A 179 6.60 11.21 -32.67
C LYS A 179 5.56 10.32 -32.00
N ILE A 180 5.66 10.15 -30.67
CA ILE A 180 4.67 9.42 -29.87
C ILE A 180 3.28 10.03 -30.07
N LYS A 181 3.21 11.37 -30.03
CA LYS A 181 1.99 12.10 -30.27
C LYS A 181 1.43 11.82 -31.68
N ALA A 182 2.27 11.91 -32.71
CA ALA A 182 1.86 11.65 -34.09
C ALA A 182 1.36 10.21 -34.29
N VAL A 183 2.05 9.21 -33.75
CA VAL A 183 1.62 7.80 -33.81
C VAL A 183 0.23 7.65 -33.19
N ALA A 184 0.00 8.24 -32.01
CA ALA A 184 -1.31 8.17 -31.36
C ALA A 184 -2.41 8.90 -32.15
N GLU A 185 -2.11 10.07 -32.74
CA GLU A 185 -3.05 10.81 -33.59
C GLU A 185 -3.42 10.01 -34.85
N ASP A 186 -2.44 9.36 -35.49
CA ASP A 186 -2.65 8.48 -36.64
C ASP A 186 -3.48 7.24 -36.28
N SER A 187 -3.19 6.61 -35.12
CA SER A 187 -3.98 5.51 -34.57
C SER A 187 -5.44 5.92 -34.39
N ILE A 188 -5.72 7.08 -33.80
CA ILE A 188 -7.09 7.59 -33.60
C ILE A 188 -7.78 7.83 -34.95
N ALA A 189 -7.10 8.49 -35.88
CA ALA A 189 -7.63 8.84 -37.20
C ALA A 189 -8.00 7.61 -38.05
N SER A 190 -7.32 6.47 -37.82
CA SER A 190 -7.65 5.20 -38.47
C SER A 190 -8.97 4.57 -37.98
N ILE A 191 -9.43 4.94 -36.79
CA ILE A 191 -10.64 4.39 -36.15
C ILE A 191 -11.83 5.33 -36.31
N THR A 192 -11.62 6.63 -36.16
CA THR A 192 -12.70 7.61 -36.12
C THR A 192 -12.32 8.93 -36.79
N LYS A 193 -13.34 9.66 -37.26
CA LYS A 193 -13.21 11.02 -37.81
C LYS A 193 -13.39 12.10 -36.74
N GLU A 194 -13.71 11.71 -35.52
CA GLU A 194 -13.79 12.64 -34.38
C GLU A 194 -12.40 13.16 -34.03
N ILE A 195 -12.33 14.43 -33.62
CA ILE A 195 -11.08 15.07 -33.24
C ILE A 195 -10.82 14.77 -31.77
N PHE A 196 -9.64 14.22 -31.49
CA PHE A 196 -9.15 13.99 -30.14
C PHE A 196 -7.89 14.85 -29.90
N GLU A 197 -7.77 15.37 -28.69
CA GLU A 197 -6.52 15.95 -28.21
C GLU A 197 -5.62 14.84 -27.66
N VAL A 198 -4.35 14.82 -28.05
CA VAL A 198 -3.37 13.88 -27.51
C VAL A 198 -2.37 14.61 -26.63
N ASN A 199 -2.38 14.27 -25.34
CA ASN A 199 -1.51 14.79 -24.31
C ASN A 199 -0.49 13.75 -23.89
N VAL A 200 0.76 13.98 -24.27
CA VAL A 200 1.89 13.11 -23.93
C VAL A 200 2.70 13.74 -22.81
N THR A 201 2.81 13.03 -21.69
CA THR A 201 3.56 13.43 -20.49
C THR A 201 4.59 12.37 -20.12
N ARG A 202 5.55 12.76 -19.29
CA ARG A 202 6.58 11.86 -18.75
C ARG A 202 6.35 11.70 -17.26
N LYS A 203 6.52 10.47 -16.76
CA LYS A 203 6.55 10.19 -15.33
C LYS A 203 7.67 10.99 -14.66
N SER A 204 7.31 11.82 -13.69
CA SER A 204 8.26 12.66 -12.95
C SER A 204 9.19 11.83 -12.07
N ALA A 205 10.31 12.42 -11.61
CA ALA A 205 11.21 11.74 -10.68
C ALA A 205 10.51 11.48 -9.33
N GLU A 206 9.64 12.39 -8.91
CA GLU A 206 8.85 12.27 -7.69
C GLU A 206 7.84 11.12 -7.78
N GLU A 207 7.07 11.01 -8.86
CA GLU A 207 6.15 9.87 -9.05
C GLU A 207 6.87 8.52 -9.02
N LYS A 208 8.12 8.45 -9.51
CA LYS A 208 8.94 7.24 -9.41
C LYS A 208 9.34 6.94 -7.97
N LEU A 209 9.74 7.96 -7.21
CA LEU A 209 10.06 7.81 -5.80
C LEU A 209 8.83 7.39 -4.99
N GLU A 210 7.68 8.02 -5.24
CA GLU A 210 6.41 7.67 -4.60
C GLU A 210 6.03 6.22 -4.89
N GLN A 211 6.14 5.75 -6.14
CA GLN A 211 5.89 4.35 -6.46
C GLN A 211 6.86 3.40 -5.74
N GLN A 212 8.14 3.74 -5.65
CA GLN A 212 9.13 2.94 -4.94
C GLN A 212 8.87 2.89 -3.43
N TRP A 213 8.45 4.00 -2.84
CA TRP A 213 8.22 4.13 -1.40
C TRP A 213 6.82 3.71 -0.95
N SER A 214 5.85 3.64 -1.87
CA SER A 214 4.45 3.27 -1.57
C SER A 214 4.32 1.96 -0.79
N PRO A 215 5.04 0.87 -1.13
CA PRO A 215 5.01 -0.36 -0.32
C PRO A 215 5.52 -0.16 1.12
N ILE A 216 6.52 0.70 1.33
CA ILE A 216 7.03 1.02 2.67
C ILE A 216 5.97 1.76 3.46
N PHE A 217 5.31 2.75 2.86
CA PHE A 217 4.24 3.52 3.48
C PHE A 217 3.06 2.65 3.91
N HIS A 218 2.67 1.68 3.08
CA HIS A 218 1.61 0.73 3.41
C HIS A 218 1.95 -0.10 4.65
N VAL A 219 3.17 -0.60 4.72
CA VAL A 219 3.65 -1.42 5.85
C VAL A 219 3.75 -0.59 7.13
N VAL A 220 4.32 0.62 7.04
CA VAL A 220 4.40 1.55 8.19
C VAL A 220 3.01 1.84 8.75
N SER A 221 2.05 2.20 7.89
CA SER A 221 0.67 2.46 8.30
C SER A 221 0.05 1.26 9.00
N ASN A 222 0.14 0.07 8.41
CA ASN A 222 -0.46 -1.15 8.94
C ASN A 222 0.13 -1.58 10.28
N LEU A 223 1.47 -1.62 10.38
CA LEU A 223 2.12 -2.05 11.61
C LEU A 223 1.94 -1.01 12.73
N ALA A 224 1.98 0.29 12.41
CA ALA A 224 1.71 1.32 13.41
C ALA A 224 0.26 1.23 13.95
N GLU A 225 -0.73 1.00 13.09
CA GLU A 225 -2.14 0.80 13.48
C GLU A 225 -2.31 -0.41 14.41
N ARG A 226 -1.58 -1.51 14.16
CA ARG A 226 -1.61 -2.72 14.99
C ARG A 226 -0.90 -2.54 16.33
N LYS A 227 0.24 -1.84 16.33
CA LYS A 227 1.12 -1.72 17.50
C LYS A 227 0.66 -0.67 18.50
N PHE A 228 0.17 0.47 18.01
CA PHE A 228 -0.09 1.65 18.84
C PHE A 228 -1.58 1.95 18.92
N ALA A 229 -2.18 1.76 20.09
CA ALA A 229 -3.60 2.06 20.33
C ALA A 229 -3.94 3.55 20.12
N GLU A 230 -2.95 4.43 20.21
CA GLU A 230 -3.07 5.85 19.99
C GLU A 230 -3.04 6.23 18.51
N TYR A 231 -2.71 5.32 17.60
CA TYR A 231 -2.68 5.56 16.16
C TYR A 231 -4.06 5.99 15.64
N ARG A 232 -4.10 7.03 14.81
CA ARG A 232 -5.33 7.48 14.13
C ARG A 232 -5.18 7.66 12.63
N GLY A 233 -3.97 7.52 12.09
CA GLY A 233 -3.75 7.60 10.66
C GLY A 233 -2.31 7.88 10.25
N PHE A 234 -2.10 7.85 8.95
CA PHE A 234 -0.82 8.01 8.29
C PHE A 234 -0.95 9.05 7.18
N ALA A 235 0.13 9.80 6.94
CA ALA A 235 0.28 10.66 5.78
C ALA A 235 1.75 10.74 5.40
N TYR A 236 2.03 11.17 4.18
CA TYR A 236 3.38 11.45 3.73
C TYR A 236 3.37 12.65 2.79
N SER A 237 4.54 13.25 2.58
CA SER A 237 4.73 14.28 1.57
C SER A 237 6.17 14.31 1.08
N PHE A 238 6.37 14.32 -0.24
CA PHE A 238 7.68 14.62 -0.83
C PHE A 238 7.97 16.12 -0.89
N HIS A 239 6.98 16.97 -0.52
CA HIS A 239 7.12 18.43 -0.49
C HIS A 239 6.64 19.07 0.84
N PRO A 240 7.46 19.95 1.45
CA PRO A 240 8.84 20.26 1.08
C PRO A 240 9.76 19.05 1.33
N ALA A 241 10.86 18.95 0.58
CA ALA A 241 11.92 17.99 0.89
C ALA A 241 12.56 18.31 2.27
N PRO A 242 13.02 17.31 3.05
CA PRO A 242 13.07 15.87 2.75
C PRO A 242 11.69 15.18 2.78
N LEU A 243 11.60 13.91 2.40
CA LEU A 243 10.35 13.14 2.51
C LEU A 243 9.82 13.19 3.94
N GLN A 244 8.59 13.64 4.15
CA GLN A 244 7.93 13.64 5.45
C GLN A 244 7.07 12.39 5.59
N ILE A 245 7.28 11.63 6.67
CA ILE A 245 6.49 10.46 7.05
C ILE A 245 5.76 10.80 8.33
N ILE A 246 4.44 10.95 8.25
CA ILE A 246 3.63 11.56 9.31
C ILE A 246 2.75 10.49 9.96
N ILE A 247 3.03 10.18 11.23
CA ILE A 247 2.15 9.34 12.06
C ILE A 247 1.22 10.25 12.85
N LYS A 248 -0.08 10.08 12.65
CA LYS A 248 -1.10 10.81 13.39
C LYS A 248 -1.52 9.98 14.58
N THR A 249 -1.54 10.60 15.75
CA THR A 249 -1.90 9.94 17.02
C THR A 249 -2.97 10.72 17.77
N ASN A 250 -3.58 10.07 18.77
CA ASN A 250 -4.45 10.68 19.77
C ASN A 250 -3.69 11.16 21.02
N ILE A 251 -2.35 11.19 20.97
CA ILE A 251 -1.51 11.66 22.07
C ILE A 251 -1.71 13.17 22.23
N GLU A 252 -1.94 13.61 23.46
CA GLU A 252 -2.06 15.02 23.80
C GLU A 252 -0.67 15.62 24.04
N LYS A 253 -0.45 16.83 23.53
CA LYS A 253 0.79 17.55 23.75
C LYS A 253 0.88 17.96 25.23
N PRO A 254 1.92 17.56 25.97
CA PRO A 254 2.03 17.93 27.36
C PRO A 254 2.22 19.44 27.48
N SER A 255 1.53 20.06 28.44
CA SER A 255 1.82 21.43 28.87
C SER A 255 3.27 21.54 29.39
N TRP A 256 3.79 22.77 29.48
CA TRP A 256 5.17 23.02 29.95
C TRP A 256 5.47 22.42 31.33
N PHE A 257 4.44 22.28 32.20
CA PHE A 257 4.56 21.65 33.50
C PHE A 257 4.49 20.11 33.40
N GLU A 258 3.64 19.58 32.53
CA GLU A 258 3.54 18.14 32.28
C GLU A 258 4.78 17.58 31.60
N LYS A 259 5.48 18.36 30.77
CA LYS A 259 6.74 17.92 30.13
C LYS A 259 7.81 17.50 31.13
N TRP A 260 7.77 18.00 32.37
CA TRP A 260 8.70 17.63 33.43
C TRP A 260 8.37 16.27 34.09
N VAL A 261 7.17 15.72 33.85
CA VAL A 261 6.64 14.51 34.51
C VAL A 261 6.07 13.48 33.52
N SER A 262 5.89 13.83 32.24
CA SER A 262 5.14 13.02 31.27
C SER A 262 5.96 11.93 30.61
N LYS A 263 5.35 10.75 30.45
CA LYS A 263 5.84 9.66 29.58
C LYS A 263 5.59 9.91 28.08
N THR A 264 5.04 11.07 27.72
CA THR A 264 4.73 11.42 26.33
C THR A 264 5.98 11.39 25.45
N ASP A 265 7.10 11.90 25.96
CA ASP A 265 8.37 11.89 25.24
C ASP A 265 8.86 10.44 24.99
N GLU A 266 8.68 9.52 25.95
CA GLU A 266 9.03 8.10 25.76
C GLU A 266 8.17 7.43 24.69
N ARG A 267 6.85 7.69 24.69
CA ARG A 267 5.93 7.09 23.73
C ARG A 267 6.15 7.61 22.30
N VAL A 268 6.43 8.91 22.16
CA VAL A 268 6.76 9.51 20.87
C VAL A 268 8.05 8.91 20.30
N VAL A 269 9.08 8.74 21.12
CA VAL A 269 10.35 8.09 20.73
C VAL A 269 10.13 6.62 20.36
N GLU A 270 9.29 5.89 21.09
CA GLU A 270 8.97 4.49 20.77
C GLU A 270 8.32 4.36 19.38
N ILE A 271 7.35 5.22 19.06
CA ILE A 271 6.70 5.24 17.73
C ILE A 271 7.72 5.60 16.65
N GLU A 272 8.51 6.64 16.87
CA GLU A 272 9.54 7.09 15.91
C GLU A 272 10.55 5.98 15.61
N ASN A 273 11.12 5.34 16.64
CA ASN A 273 12.07 4.24 16.48
C ASN A 273 11.47 3.03 15.77
N TYR A 274 10.22 2.66 16.12
CA TYR A 274 9.54 1.53 15.48
C TYR A 274 9.31 1.78 13.97
N VAL A 275 8.90 3.00 13.61
CA VAL A 275 8.71 3.39 12.21
C VAL A 275 10.05 3.44 11.45
N GLU A 276 11.08 4.01 12.07
CA GLU A 276 12.44 4.05 11.52
C GLU A 276 12.93 2.64 11.17
N GLU A 277 12.70 1.68 12.06
CA GLU A 277 13.14 0.32 11.86
C GLU A 277 12.36 -0.41 10.75
N ILE A 278 11.04 -0.22 10.68
CA ILE A 278 10.23 -0.73 9.56
C ILE A 278 10.78 -0.23 8.23
N ILE A 279 11.10 1.07 8.15
CA ILE A 279 11.65 1.70 6.95
C ILE A 279 13.01 1.08 6.62
N ALA A 280 13.90 0.91 7.60
CA ALA A 280 15.20 0.30 7.41
C ALA A 280 15.11 -1.10 6.81
N VAL A 281 14.28 -1.97 7.41
CA VAL A 281 14.08 -3.35 6.93
C VAL A 281 13.46 -3.38 5.54
N LYS A 282 12.41 -2.58 5.28
CA LYS A 282 11.72 -2.59 3.97
C LYS A 282 12.55 -1.95 2.87
N LYS A 283 13.37 -0.94 3.15
CA LYS A 283 14.32 -0.38 2.18
C LYS A 283 15.33 -1.43 1.72
N GLU A 284 15.87 -2.21 2.66
CA GLU A 284 16.78 -3.31 2.35
C GLU A 284 16.10 -4.38 1.49
N GLN A 285 14.90 -4.82 1.87
CA GLN A 285 14.15 -5.86 1.15
C GLN A 285 13.75 -5.44 -0.28
N LEU A 286 13.31 -4.19 -0.45
CA LEU A 286 12.76 -3.70 -1.72
C LEU A 286 13.82 -3.01 -2.60
N GLN A 287 15.05 -2.84 -2.12
CA GLN A 287 16.12 -2.13 -2.82
C GLN A 287 15.70 -0.73 -3.29
N VAL A 288 14.93 -0.03 -2.45
CA VAL A 288 14.40 1.31 -2.75
C VAL A 288 15.51 2.35 -2.68
N THR A 289 15.42 3.36 -3.54
CA THR A 289 16.37 4.48 -3.56
C THR A 289 16.49 5.13 -2.20
N ASP A 290 17.73 5.25 -1.70
CA ASP A 290 18.01 5.93 -0.44
C ASP A 290 17.85 7.45 -0.61
N ILE A 291 16.89 8.03 0.11
CA ILE A 291 16.61 9.46 0.15
C ILE A 291 16.48 9.93 1.60
N PRO A 292 16.81 11.19 1.91
CA PRO A 292 16.54 11.76 3.23
C PRO A 292 15.04 11.80 3.52
N TYR A 293 14.67 11.48 4.76
CA TYR A 293 13.30 11.61 5.26
C TYR A 293 13.29 12.09 6.72
N GLU A 294 12.12 12.59 7.16
CA GLU A 294 11.83 12.98 8.54
C GLU A 294 10.55 12.27 8.99
N ILE A 295 10.62 11.61 10.16
CA ILE A 295 9.43 11.05 10.82
C ILE A 295 8.81 12.12 11.72
N ILE A 296 7.54 12.42 11.50
CA ILE A 296 6.80 13.45 12.21
C ILE A 296 5.66 12.77 12.98
N ILE A 297 5.73 12.80 14.31
CA ILE A 297 4.65 12.31 15.16
C ILE A 297 3.72 13.48 15.48
N ARG A 298 2.47 13.41 15.00
CA ARG A 298 1.45 14.42 15.26
C ARG A 298 0.52 13.99 16.38
N GLY A 299 0.26 14.91 17.28
CA GLY A 299 -0.73 14.74 18.34
C GLY A 299 -2.17 14.87 17.85
N LYS A 300 -3.09 14.79 18.81
CA LYS A 300 -4.53 14.93 18.60
C LYS A 300 -4.92 16.30 18.02
N ASP A 301 -4.17 17.34 18.35
CA ASP A 301 -4.37 18.73 17.90
C ASP A 301 -3.60 19.07 16.61
N GLU A 302 -3.12 18.05 15.88
CA GLU A 302 -2.29 18.17 14.67
C GLU A 302 -0.91 18.81 14.90
N GLN A 303 -0.54 19.14 16.14
CA GLN A 303 0.80 19.65 16.42
C GLN A 303 1.85 18.55 16.38
N LYS A 304 3.04 18.90 15.90
CA LYS A 304 4.22 18.04 15.98
C LYS A 304 4.61 17.84 17.45
N LEU A 305 4.87 16.58 17.82
CA LEU A 305 5.27 16.16 19.16
C LEU A 305 6.78 15.98 19.30
N ASN A 306 7.49 15.58 18.24
CA ASN A 306 8.95 15.45 18.20
C ASN A 306 9.69 16.66 17.59
#